data_AF-A0A257LG15-F1
#
_entry.id   AF-A0A257LG15-F1
#
_cell.length_a   1.000
_cell.length_b   1.000
_cell.length_c   1.000
_cell.angle_alpha   90.00
_cell.angle_beta   90.00
_cell.angle_gamma   90.00
#
_symmetry.space_group_name_H-M   'P 1'
#
loop_
_entity.id
_entity.type
_entity.pdbx_description
1 polymer ?
#
loop_
_entity_poly.entity_id
_entity_poly.type
_entity_poly.pdbx_seq_one_letter_code
_entity_poly.pdbx_strand_id
1 'polypeptide(L)'
;GASAKILFLPRTDPLPDEPSLGVDRYIESAGLAATVIGTVVPDRRSTGYGLSRFQDNPRLDFTRIAQSPGVHFAHARGFVAKTSLTAPAELKALLSLAGGVNGS
;
A
#
# COMPACT_ATOMS: atom_id res chain seq x y z
N GLY A 1 -5.86 -15.05 12.87
CA GLY A 1 -6.14 -13.63 13.16
C GLY A 1 -7.08 -13.07 12.09
N ALA A 2 -7.82 -11.98 12.39
CA ALA A 2 -8.81 -11.41 11.49
C ALA A 2 -8.26 -11.06 10.09
N SER A 3 -9.09 -11.23 9.05
CA SER A 3 -8.75 -10.90 7.66
C SER A 3 -8.29 -9.45 7.54
N ALA A 4 -7.17 -9.21 6.85
CA ALA A 4 -6.66 -7.88 6.53
C ALA A 4 -7.08 -7.50 5.12
N LYS A 5 -7.67 -6.31 4.96
CA LYS A 5 -7.96 -5.76 3.63
C LYS A 5 -6.99 -4.63 3.31
N ILE A 6 -6.65 -4.53 2.04
CA ILE A 6 -5.86 -3.44 1.47
C ILE A 6 -6.73 -2.80 0.40
N LEU A 7 -6.88 -1.47 0.44
CA LEU A 7 -7.51 -0.76 -0.66
C LEU A 7 -6.49 -0.62 -1.79
N PHE A 8 -6.85 -1.08 -2.98
CA PHE A 8 -6.04 -0.95 -4.18
C PHE A 8 -6.76 -0.03 -5.17
N LEU A 9 -6.09 1.07 -5.54
CA LEU A 9 -6.56 1.94 -6.61
C LEU A 9 -5.78 1.60 -7.89
N PRO A 10 -6.40 1.07 -8.95
CA PRO A 10 -5.69 0.75 -10.17
C PRO A 10 -5.15 2.02 -10.85
N ARG A 11 -3.98 1.90 -11.48
CA ARG A 11 -3.45 2.94 -12.36
C ARG A 11 -4.30 3.04 -13.63
N THR A 12 -4.65 4.26 -14.02
CA THR A 12 -5.35 4.59 -15.28
C THR A 12 -4.44 5.36 -16.23
N ASP A 13 -4.84 5.43 -17.50
CA ASP A 13 -4.23 6.30 -18.51
C ASP A 13 -5.32 7.20 -19.14
N PRO A 14 -5.29 8.54 -18.89
CA PRO A 14 -4.30 9.25 -18.09
C PRO A 14 -4.42 8.97 -16.60
N LEU A 15 -3.31 9.18 -15.86
CA LEU A 15 -3.33 9.19 -14.41
C LEU A 15 -3.93 10.52 -13.91
N PRO A 16 -4.85 10.51 -12.92
CA PRO A 16 -5.35 11.74 -12.31
C PRO A 16 -4.22 12.54 -11.67
N ASP A 17 -4.35 13.87 -11.61
CA ASP A 17 -3.34 14.75 -11.00
C ASP A 17 -3.09 14.42 -9.52
N GLU A 18 -4.15 14.06 -8.79
CA GLU A 18 -4.10 13.67 -7.39
C GLU A 18 -4.72 12.27 -7.16
N PRO A 19 -4.00 11.18 -7.47
CA PRO A 19 -4.57 9.84 -7.42
C PRO A 19 -4.90 9.37 -6.00
N SER A 20 -4.30 9.97 -4.97
CA SER A 20 -4.61 9.67 -3.56
C SER A 20 -5.73 10.52 -2.97
N LEU A 21 -6.23 11.52 -3.69
CA LEU A 21 -7.24 12.44 -3.15
C LEU A 21 -8.54 11.67 -2.83
N GLY A 22 -9.02 11.81 -1.61
CA GLY A 22 -10.30 11.23 -1.18
C GLY A 22 -10.28 9.74 -0.83
N VAL A 23 -9.14 9.05 -0.92
CA VAL A 23 -9.03 7.62 -0.58
C VAL A 23 -9.45 7.34 0.86
N ASP A 24 -8.96 8.12 1.82
CA ASP A 24 -9.30 7.94 3.25
C ASP A 24 -10.79 8.20 3.49
N ARG A 25 -11.33 9.29 2.92
CA ARG A 25 -12.76 9.61 2.99
C ARG A 25 -13.62 8.50 2.39
N TYR A 26 -13.18 7.90 1.29
CA TYR A 26 -13.88 6.77 0.69
C TYR A 26 -13.91 5.57 1.63
N ILE A 27 -12.77 5.19 2.23
CA ILE A 27 -12.69 4.08 3.19
C ILE A 27 -13.65 4.29 4.36
N GLU A 28 -13.70 5.51 4.90
CA GLU A 28 -14.62 5.87 5.98
C GLU A 28 -16.08 5.80 5.55
N SER A 29 -16.44 6.49 4.45
CA SER A 29 -17.84 6.55 3.97
C SER A 29 -18.40 5.20 3.52
N ALA A 30 -17.54 4.29 3.06
CA ALA A 30 -17.90 2.93 2.67
C ALA A 30 -18.00 1.96 3.87
N GLY A 31 -17.76 2.42 5.10
CA GLY A 31 -17.79 1.58 6.30
C GLY A 31 -16.65 0.56 6.37
N LEU A 32 -15.54 0.81 5.66
CA LEU A 32 -14.42 -0.13 5.52
C LEU A 32 -13.30 0.08 6.55
N ALA A 33 -13.34 1.20 7.29
CA ALA A 33 -12.29 1.64 8.20
C ALA A 33 -11.85 0.57 9.23
N ALA A 34 -12.78 -0.28 9.69
CA ALA A 34 -12.46 -1.34 10.66
C ALA A 34 -11.68 -2.54 10.05
N THR A 35 -11.62 -2.65 8.72
CA THR A 35 -11.06 -3.83 8.04
C THR A 35 -9.89 -3.51 7.11
N VAL A 36 -9.83 -2.29 6.58
CA VAL A 36 -8.72 -1.82 5.75
C VAL A 36 -7.56 -1.44 6.65
N ILE A 37 -6.38 -2.01 6.39
CA ILE A 37 -5.16 -1.75 7.17
C ILE A 37 -4.13 -0.91 6.40
N GLY A 38 -4.34 -0.73 5.10
CA GLY A 38 -3.43 0.01 4.24
C GLY A 38 -3.98 0.24 2.84
N THR A 39 -3.25 1.04 2.07
CA THR A 39 -3.61 1.46 0.72
C THR A 39 -2.46 1.21 -0.25
N VAL A 40 -2.82 0.96 -1.51
CA VAL A 40 -1.92 0.91 -2.66
C VAL A 40 -2.48 1.85 -3.71
N VAL A 41 -1.78 2.95 -3.95
CA VAL A 41 -2.24 4.05 -4.81
C VAL A 41 -1.12 4.41 -5.80
N PRO A 42 -1.43 4.72 -7.07
CA PRO A 42 -0.40 5.08 -8.04
C PRO A 42 0.48 6.22 -7.53
N ASP A 43 1.80 6.07 -7.65
CA ASP A 43 2.71 7.18 -7.37
C ASP A 43 2.77 8.11 -8.59
N ARG A 44 2.42 9.38 -8.40
CA ARG A 44 2.48 10.39 -9.47
C ARG A 44 3.89 10.68 -9.96
N ARG A 45 4.92 10.38 -9.16
CA ARG A 45 6.33 10.65 -9.50
C ARG A 45 7.05 9.44 -10.06
N SER A 46 6.41 8.26 -10.09
CA SER A 46 7.00 7.05 -10.61
C SER A 46 6.00 6.27 -11.47
N THR A 47 6.48 5.20 -12.09
CA THR A 47 5.65 4.28 -12.87
C THR A 47 4.86 3.30 -11.99
N GLY A 48 5.19 3.19 -10.70
CA GLY A 48 4.61 2.22 -9.78
C GLY A 48 3.64 2.81 -8.77
N TYR A 49 3.75 2.36 -7.52
CA TYR A 49 2.76 2.60 -6.46
C TYR A 49 3.39 3.09 -5.16
N GLY A 50 2.63 3.93 -4.46
CA GLY A 50 2.79 4.18 -3.03
C GLY A 50 2.01 3.15 -2.21
N LEU A 51 2.69 2.58 -1.22
CA LEU A 51 2.11 1.69 -0.20
C LEU A 51 2.04 2.48 1.11
N SER A 52 0.90 2.47 1.81
CA SER A 52 0.73 3.25 3.04
C SER A 52 -0.12 2.52 4.07
N ARG A 53 0.16 2.74 5.35
CA ARG A 53 -0.74 2.34 6.44
C ARG A 53 -2.01 3.17 6.36
N PHE A 54 -3.15 2.55 6.65
CA PHE A 54 -4.37 3.28 6.93
C PHE A 54 -4.46 3.53 8.43
N GLN A 55 -4.65 4.79 8.86
CA GLN A 55 -4.74 5.20 10.27
C GLN A 55 -3.60 4.63 11.15
N ASP A 56 -2.37 4.59 10.60
CA ASP A 56 -1.17 4.03 11.23
C ASP A 56 -1.34 2.60 11.78
N ASN A 57 -2.15 1.77 11.11
CA ASN A 57 -2.42 0.40 11.55
C ASN A 57 -1.11 -0.41 11.73
N PRO A 58 -0.83 -0.93 12.94
CA PRO A 58 0.46 -1.53 13.27
C PRO A 58 0.69 -2.90 12.61
N ARG A 59 -0.32 -3.45 11.92
CA ARG A 59 -0.21 -4.74 11.23
C ARG A 59 0.64 -4.67 9.96
N LEU A 60 0.99 -3.48 9.46
CA LEU A 60 1.92 -3.31 8.35
C LEU A 60 3.20 -2.66 8.86
N ASP A 61 4.36 -3.17 8.47
CA ASP A 61 5.64 -2.51 8.70
C ASP A 61 6.47 -2.50 7.41
N PHE A 62 6.50 -1.35 6.75
CA PHE A 62 7.21 -1.21 5.49
C PHE A 62 8.74 -1.16 5.65
N THR A 63 9.29 -1.06 6.86
CA THR A 63 10.74 -1.23 7.04
C THR A 63 11.21 -2.62 6.63
N ARG A 64 10.33 -3.64 6.73
CA ARG A 64 10.59 -5.04 6.35
C ARG A 64 10.84 -5.25 4.87
N ILE A 65 10.35 -4.35 4.02
CA ILE A 65 10.50 -4.43 2.57
C ILE A 65 11.49 -3.39 2.02
N ALA A 66 12.20 -2.68 2.90
CA ALA A 66 13.11 -1.60 2.50
C ALA A 66 14.21 -2.05 1.52
N GLN A 67 14.57 -3.34 1.54
CA GLN A 67 15.58 -3.95 0.66
C GLN A 67 14.97 -4.88 -0.40
N SER A 68 13.64 -4.94 -0.52
CA SER A 68 13.00 -5.80 -1.51
C SER A 68 13.21 -5.24 -2.93
N PRO A 69 13.46 -6.09 -3.94
CA PRO A 69 13.57 -5.65 -5.33
C PRO A 69 12.39 -4.78 -5.77
N GLY A 70 12.68 -3.70 -6.49
CA GLY A 70 11.68 -2.75 -6.97
C GLY A 70 11.21 -1.71 -5.95
N VAL A 71 11.46 -1.90 -4.64
CA VAL A 71 11.23 -0.90 -3.60
C VAL A 71 12.41 0.06 -3.57
N HIS A 72 12.15 1.34 -3.80
CA HIS A 72 13.18 2.38 -3.87
C HIS A 72 13.06 3.41 -2.73
N PHE A 73 12.04 3.26 -1.88
CA PHE A 73 11.87 4.06 -0.69
C PHE A 73 11.03 3.29 0.34
N ALA A 74 11.47 3.29 1.59
CA ALA A 74 10.67 2.92 2.75
C ALA A 74 10.95 3.91 3.87
N HIS A 75 9.91 4.44 4.49
CA HIS A 75 10.07 5.38 5.59
C HIS A 75 10.63 4.64 6.82
N ALA A 76 11.58 5.22 7.55
CA ALA A 76 12.23 4.59 8.71
C ALA A 76 11.26 4.19 9.84
N ARG A 77 10.10 4.86 9.93
CA ARG A 77 9.01 4.52 10.86
C ARG A 77 8.02 3.47 10.33
N GLY A 78 8.23 2.95 9.13
CA GLY A 78 7.45 1.84 8.57
C GLY A 78 6.04 2.16 8.08
N PHE A 79 5.65 3.45 7.97
CA PHE A 79 4.28 3.83 7.59
C PHE A 79 4.04 3.97 6.08
N VAL A 80 5.09 4.16 5.27
CA VAL A 80 5.01 4.31 3.80
C VAL A 80 6.18 3.58 3.12
N ALA A 81 5.93 3.01 1.93
CA ALA A 81 6.94 2.60 0.96
C ALA A 81 6.55 3.03 -0.46
N LYS A 82 7.53 3.08 -1.36
CA LYS A 82 7.32 3.31 -2.80
C LYS A 82 8.04 2.25 -3.62
N THR A 83 7.35 1.76 -4.63
CA THR A 83 7.83 0.70 -5.50
C THR A 83 7.60 1.05 -6.96
N SER A 84 8.47 0.53 -7.83
CA SER A 84 8.32 0.56 -9.28
C SER A 84 7.50 -0.63 -9.82
N LEU A 85 7.20 -1.62 -8.97
CA LEU A 85 6.38 -2.78 -9.34
C LEU A 85 4.95 -2.34 -9.65
N THR A 86 4.35 -2.99 -10.65
CA THR A 86 3.00 -2.69 -11.11
C THR A 86 2.06 -3.89 -11.10
N ALA A 87 2.60 -5.11 -11.10
CA ALA A 87 1.77 -6.31 -11.14
C ALA A 87 1.08 -6.53 -9.79
N PRO A 88 -0.25 -6.78 -9.76
CA PRO A 88 -0.97 -7.02 -8.51
C PRO A 88 -0.41 -8.16 -7.67
N ALA A 89 0.16 -9.20 -8.29
CA ALA A 89 0.77 -10.32 -7.58
C ALA A 89 2.03 -9.90 -6.80
N GLU A 90 2.89 -9.08 -7.41
CA GLU A 90 4.11 -8.58 -6.78
C GLU A 90 3.79 -7.58 -5.65
N LEU A 91 2.79 -6.71 -5.85
CA LEU A 91 2.31 -5.79 -4.82
C LEU A 91 1.76 -6.56 -3.61
N LYS A 92 1.01 -7.65 -3.84
CA LYS A 92 0.54 -8.54 -2.77
C LYS A 92 1.70 -9.20 -2.03
N ALA A 93 2.74 -9.64 -2.74
CA ALA A 93 3.93 -10.21 -2.10
C ALA A 93 4.62 -9.21 -1.17
N LEU A 94 4.80 -7.95 -1.59
CA LEU A 94 5.35 -6.89 -0.72
C LEU A 94 4.47 -6.65 0.52
N LEU A 95 3.15 -6.62 0.36
CA LEU A 95 2.21 -6.42 1.48
C LEU A 95 2.23 -7.60 2.47
N SER A 96 2.36 -8.84 2.00
CA SER A 96 2.52 -10.02 2.86
C SER A 96 3.80 -9.95 3.70
N LEU A 97 4.93 -9.58 3.07
CA LEU A 97 6.20 -9.38 3.76
C LEU A 97 6.11 -8.25 4.80
N ALA A 98 5.55 -7.10 4.43
CA ALA A 98 5.31 -5.99 5.36
C ALA A 98 4.38 -6.40 6.51
N GLY A 99 3.38 -7.25 6.24
CA GLY A 99 2.48 -7.83 7.23
C GLY A 99 3.11 -8.87 8.16
N GLY A 100 4.34 -9.30 7.90
CA GLY A 100 5.02 -10.36 8.66
C GLY A 100 4.42 -11.74 8.41
N VAL A 101 3.70 -11.91 7.31
CA VAL A 101 3.22 -13.21 6.86
C VAL A 101 4.33 -13.80 6.00
N ASN A 102 5.15 -14.67 6.60
CA ASN A 102 6.09 -15.48 5.83
C ASN A 102 5.25 -16.41 4.94
N GLY A 103 5.52 -16.39 3.64
CA GLY A 103 4.87 -17.31 2.68
C GLY A 103 4.94 -18.73 3.21
N SER A 104 3.77 -19.36 3.35
CA SER A 104 3.65 -20.79 3.64
C SER A 104 3.99 -21.61 2.41
#